data_AF-A0A1I5QIM9-F1
#
_entry.id   AF-A0A1I5QIM9-F1
#
_cell.length_a   1.000
_cell.length_b   1.000
_cell.length_c   1.000
_cell.angle_alpha   90.00
_cell.angle_beta   90.00
_cell.angle_gamma   90.00
#
_symmetry.space_group_name_H-M   'P 1'
#
loop_
_entity.id
_entity.type
_entity.pdbx_description
1 polymer ?
#
loop_
_entity_poly.entity_id
_entity_poly.type
_entity_poly.pdbx_seq_one_letter_code
_entity_poly.pdbx_strand_id
1 'polypeptide(L)' 'MLSTTSLSEALIKARISKRLSQTEVAEFVGVSQSSYNNWESGRHCPSLRHFSKLCEILGLSSPDLLRISA' A
#
# COMPACT_ATOMS: atom_id res chain seq x y z
N MET A 1 11.39 20.83 -0.12
CA MET A 1 10.48 20.24 0.88
C MET A 1 10.34 18.76 0.58
N LEU A 2 10.97 17.88 1.36
CA LEU A 2 10.85 16.43 1.19
C LEU A 2 9.68 15.94 2.07
N SER A 3 8.49 15.84 1.51
CA SER A 3 7.31 15.29 2.20
C SER A 3 7.56 13.83 2.60
N THR A 4 7.57 13.54 3.89
CA THR A 4 7.58 12.16 4.43
C THR A 4 6.17 11.61 4.30
N THR A 5 5.91 10.69 3.36
CA THR A 5 4.59 10.06 3.19
C THR A 5 4.58 8.70 3.90
N SER A 6 3.52 8.42 4.67
CA SER A 6 3.33 7.15 5.38
C SER A 6 2.98 6.00 4.42
N LEU A 7 3.17 4.73 4.84
CA LEU A 7 2.81 3.56 4.01
C LEU A 7 1.34 3.61 3.57
N SER A 8 0.44 3.89 4.51
CA SER A 8 -0.99 4.04 4.27
C SER A 8 -1.27 5.08 3.18
N GLU A 9 -0.67 6.26 3.28
CA GLU A 9 -0.83 7.31 2.27
C GLU A 9 -0.27 6.89 0.91
N ALA A 10 0.87 6.20 0.86
CA ALA A 10 1.47 5.70 -0.37
C ALA A 10 0.55 4.69 -1.07
N LEU A 11 -0.03 3.75 -0.31
CA LEU A 11 -1.01 2.78 -0.81
C LEU A 11 -2.26 3.48 -1.37
N ILE A 12 -2.82 4.43 -0.63
CA ILE A 12 -4.00 5.20 -1.06
C ILE A 12 -3.72 5.95 -2.36
N LYS A 13 -2.61 6.70 -2.41
CA LYS A 13 -2.22 7.50 -3.59
C LYS A 13 -2.03 6.62 -4.81
N ALA A 14 -1.27 5.52 -4.68
CA ALA A 14 -1.00 4.63 -5.79
C ALA A 14 -2.28 3.94 -6.29
N ARG A 15 -3.12 3.45 -5.37
CA ARG A 15 -4.41 2.84 -5.72
C ARG A 15 -5.32 3.81 -6.49
N ILE A 16 -5.48 5.04 -5.98
CA ILE A 16 -6.31 6.07 -6.62
C ILE A 16 -5.75 6.46 -7.99
N SER A 17 -4.42 6.59 -8.12
CA SER A 17 -3.78 6.91 -9.41
C SER A 17 -4.05 5.85 -10.49
N LYS A 18 -4.20 4.59 -10.08
CA LYS A 18 -4.56 3.46 -10.95
C LYS A 18 -6.06 3.23 -11.10
N ARG A 19 -6.90 4.07 -10.47
CA ARG A 19 -8.37 3.96 -10.46
C ARG A 19 -8.89 2.61 -9.94
N LEU A 20 -8.19 2.03 -8.97
CA LEU A 20 -8.58 0.76 -8.36
C LEU A 20 -9.38 1.01 -7.06
N SER A 21 -10.35 0.16 -6.80
CA SER A 21 -11.02 0.05 -5.50
C SER A 21 -10.17 -0.74 -4.50
N GLN A 22 -10.50 -0.62 -3.21
CA GLN A 22 -9.85 -1.43 -2.17
C GLN A 22 -10.07 -2.93 -2.38
N THR A 23 -11.25 -3.31 -2.87
CA THR A 23 -11.59 -4.71 -3.17
C THR A 23 -10.73 -5.27 -4.29
N GLU A 24 -10.56 -4.54 -5.40
CA GLU A 24 -9.72 -4.99 -6.52
C GLU A 24 -8.27 -5.19 -6.10
N VAL A 25 -7.68 -4.26 -5.33
CA VAL A 25 -6.31 -4.43 -4.84
C VAL A 25 -6.21 -5.63 -3.88
N ALA A 26 -7.20 -5.80 -2.99
CA ALA A 26 -7.23 -6.93 -2.08
C ALA A 26 -7.31 -8.27 -2.83
N GLU A 27 -8.14 -8.37 -3.87
CA GLU A 27 -8.24 -9.54 -4.74
C GLU A 27 -6.93 -9.83 -5.47
N PHE A 28 -6.30 -8.80 -6.06
CA PHE A 28 -5.01 -8.96 -6.71
C PHE A 28 -3.93 -9.45 -5.75
N VAL A 29 -3.90 -8.95 -4.51
CA VAL A 29 -2.95 -9.39 -3.48
C VAL A 29 -3.29 -10.79 -2.98
N GLY A 30 -4.58 -11.15 -2.93
CA GLY A 30 -5.09 -12.41 -2.39
C GLY A 30 -5.42 -12.32 -0.89
N VAL A 31 -6.00 -11.20 -0.45
CA VAL A 31 -6.45 -10.97 0.92
C VAL A 31 -7.89 -10.44 0.94
N SER A 32 -8.49 -10.36 2.13
CA SER A 32 -9.80 -9.70 2.27
C SER A 32 -9.71 -8.19 2.05
N GLN A 33 -10.79 -7.56 1.59
CA GLN A 33 -10.90 -6.10 1.51
C GLN A 33 -10.65 -5.44 2.88
N SER A 34 -11.11 -6.06 3.97
CA SER A 34 -10.90 -5.54 5.34
C SER A 34 -9.42 -5.55 5.74
N SER A 35 -8.66 -6.59 5.35
CA SER A 35 -7.21 -6.64 5.53
C SER A 35 -6.52 -5.50 4.80
N TYR A 36 -6.90 -5.24 3.55
CA TYR A 36 -6.35 -4.13 2.77
C TYR A 36 -6.72 -2.77 3.35
N ASN A 37 -7.98 -2.59 3.79
CA ASN A 37 -8.43 -1.36 4.46
C ASN A 37 -7.64 -1.08 5.75
N ASN A 38 -7.28 -2.11 6.52
CA ASN A 38 -6.45 -1.94 7.71
C ASN A 38 -5.03 -1.43 7.39
N TRP A 39 -4.51 -1.72 6.20
CA TRP A 39 -3.22 -1.19 5.73
C TRP A 39 -3.34 0.27 5.30
N GLU A 40 -4.38 0.62 4.52
CA GLU A 40 -4.64 2.02 4.14
C GLU A 40 -5.01 2.90 5.34
N SER A 41 -5.58 2.33 6.41
CA SER A 41 -5.86 3.05 7.66
C SER A 41 -4.67 3.12 8.62
N GLY A 42 -3.52 2.52 8.27
CA GLY A 42 -2.33 2.45 9.13
C GLY A 42 -2.50 1.63 10.42
N ARG A 43 -3.59 0.86 10.56
CA ARG A 43 -3.85 0.04 11.76
C ARG A 43 -2.96 -1.19 11.82
N HIS A 44 -2.64 -1.75 10.66
CA HIS A 44 -1.75 -2.90 10.53
C HIS A 44 -0.80 -2.70 9.36
N CYS A 45 0.36 -3.34 9.42
CA CYS A 45 1.26 -3.44 8.28
C CYS A 45 1.03 -4.76 7.52
N PRO A 46 1.15 -4.76 6.18
CA PRO A 46 1.22 -6.00 5.41
C PRO A 46 2.48 -6.79 5.79
N SER A 47 2.43 -8.11 5.63
CA SER A 47 3.65 -8.92 5.67
C SER A 47 4.56 -8.59 4.47
N LEU A 48 5.84 -8.94 4.56
CA LEU A 48 6.79 -8.71 3.46
C LEU A 48 6.30 -9.30 2.13
N ARG A 49 5.70 -10.50 2.17
CA ARG A 49 5.09 -11.14 0.98
C ARG A 49 3.98 -10.29 0.35
N HIS A 50 3.03 -9.81 1.17
CA HIS A 50 1.94 -8.97 0.66
C HIS A 50 2.45 -7.61 0.20
N PHE A 51 3.43 -7.06 0.89
CA PHE A 51 4.07 -5.81 0.54
C PHE A 51 4.77 -5.87 -0.82
N SER A 52 5.54 -6.92 -1.10
CA SER A 52 6.15 -7.12 -2.43
C SER A 52 5.09 -7.15 -3.53
N LYS A 53 3.99 -7.87 -3.30
CA LYS A 53 2.89 -7.98 -4.26
C LYS A 53 2.17 -6.64 -4.46
N LEU A 54 1.99 -5.86 -3.39
CA LEU A 54 1.48 -4.49 -3.47
C LEU A 54 2.40 -3.60 -4.31
N CYS A 55 3.71 -3.72 -4.18
CA CYS A 55 4.66 -2.97 -4.99
C CYS A 55 4.52 -3.29 -6.48
N GLU A 56 4.36 -4.56 -6.84
CA GLU A 56 4.13 -5.00 -8.22
C GLU A 56 2.81 -4.44 -8.79
N ILE A 57 1.70 -4.57 -8.06
CA ILE A 57 0.37 -4.14 -8.51
C ILE A 57 0.29 -2.61 -8.61
N LEU A 58 0.76 -1.94 -7.56
CA LEU A 58 0.63 -0.49 -7.38
C LEU A 58 1.80 0.29 -7.98
N GLY A 59 2.83 -0.37 -8.49
CA GLY A 59 4.00 0.28 -9.08
C GLY A 59 4.79 1.11 -8.06
N LEU A 60 4.76 0.71 -6.79
CA LEU A 60 5.51 1.39 -5.72
C LEU A 60 6.98 0.94 -5.80
N SER A 61 7.90 1.90 -5.73
CA SER A 61 9.34 1.62 -5.71
C SER A 61 9.88 1.70 -4.28
N SER A 62 10.90 0.89 -3.93
CA SER A 62 11.47 0.87 -2.57
C SER A 62 11.94 2.24 -2.01
N PRO A 63 12.38 3.23 -2.83
CA PRO A 63 12.69 4.58 -2.36
C PRO A 63 11.49 5.34 -1.79
N ASP A 64 10.27 5.06 -2.27
CA ASP A 64 9.05 5.72 -1.80
C ASP A 64 8.70 5.35 -0.36
N LEU A 65 9.27 4.24 0.14
CA LEU A 65 8.90 3.59 1.40
C LEU A 65 10.05 3.59 2.43
N LEU A 66 11.25 4.01 2.03
CA LEU A 66 12.46 4.07 2.87
C LEU A 66 12.47 5.18 3.95
N ARG A 67 11.38 5.94 4.12
CA ARG A 67 11.26 6.96 5.19
C ARG A 67 10.32 6.58 6.34
N ILE A 68 9.94 5.30 6.43
CA ILE A 68 9.02 4.79 7.47
C ILE A 68 9.79 4.28 8.73
N SER A 69 11.13 4.32 8.72
CA SER A 69 11.96 3.98 9.89
C SER A 69 12.78 5.18 10.38
N ALA A 70 12.15 6.06 11.14
CA ALA A 70 12.79 6.91 12.14
C ALA A 70 11.76 7.25 13.23
#